data_AF-A0A8S9DMJ4-F1
#
_entry.id   AF-A0A8S9DMJ4-F1
#
_cell.length_a   1.000
_cell.length_b   1.000
_cell.length_c   1.000
_cell.angle_alpha   90.00
_cell.angle_beta   90.00
_cell.angle_gamma   90.00
#
_symmetry.space_group_name_H-M   'P 1'
#
loop_
_entity.id
_entity.type
_entity.pdbx_description
1 polymer ?
#
loop_
_entity_poly.entity_id
_entity_poly.type
_entity_poly.pdbx_seq_one_letter_code
_entity_poly.pdbx_strand_id
1 'polypeptide(L)'
;KDSEPLEEHLMDPAVESNTEYQVVYNERAAAISRVLAQLEPIHQQVLTLRFINGLSHAETAQVIGRMEGTIRVLQHRALVALRTLLDGKVGDYE
;
A
#
# COMPACT_ATOMS: atom_id res chain seq x y z
N LYS A 1 -26.36 -2.59 6.03
CA LYS A 1 -25.04 -2.95 6.62
C LYS A 1 -24.10 -1.87 6.13
N ASP A 2 -24.04 -0.85 6.96
CA ASP A 2 -23.75 0.52 6.59
C ASP A 2 -22.28 0.63 6.23
N SER A 3 -22.02 0.90 4.95
CA SER A 3 -20.69 1.32 4.50
C SER A 3 -20.70 2.82 4.70
N GLU A 4 -20.29 3.29 5.89
CA GLU A 4 -19.90 4.69 6.01
C GLU A 4 -18.84 4.93 4.93
N PRO A 5 -19.07 5.87 3.99
CA PRO A 5 -18.01 6.28 3.09
C PRO A 5 -16.89 6.77 3.98
N LEU A 6 -15.65 6.34 3.71
CA LEU A 6 -14.47 6.89 4.35
C LEU A 6 -14.62 8.41 4.28
N GLU A 7 -14.97 9.02 5.42
CA GLU A 7 -14.92 10.46 5.53
C GLU A 7 -13.48 10.81 5.21
N GLU A 8 -13.28 11.37 4.02
CA GLU A 8 -12.14 12.21 3.75
C GLU A 8 -12.21 13.27 4.85
N HIS A 9 -11.51 13.01 5.95
CA HIS A 9 -11.46 13.90 7.09
C HIS A 9 -10.65 15.10 6.61
N LEU A 10 -11.34 16.01 5.92
CA LEU A 10 -10.84 17.28 5.43
C LEU A 10 -10.38 18.03 6.68
N MET A 11 -9.10 17.89 7.00
CA MET A 11 -8.49 18.64 8.07
C MET A 11 -8.66 20.12 7.75
N ASP A 12 -8.96 20.93 8.77
CA ASP A 12 -8.97 22.38 8.63
C ASP A 12 -7.64 22.82 7.98
N PRO A 13 -7.63 23.63 6.91
CA PRO A 13 -6.40 24.07 6.25
C PRO A 13 -5.41 24.78 7.21
N ALA A 14 -5.90 25.33 8.33
CA ALA A 14 -5.03 25.82 9.40
C ALA A 14 -4.25 24.70 10.10
N VAL A 15 -4.85 23.50 10.25
CA VAL A 15 -4.21 22.28 10.78
C VAL A 15 -3.24 21.68 9.75
N GLU A 16 -3.56 21.73 8.46
CA GLU A 16 -2.63 21.31 7.39
C GLU A 16 -1.37 22.18 7.33
N SER A 17 -1.48 23.47 7.66
CA SER A 17 -0.35 24.41 7.73
C SER A 17 0.45 24.35 9.03
N ASN A 18 0.00 23.57 10.01
CA ASN A 18 0.71 23.43 11.28
C ASN A 18 1.96 22.55 11.08
N THR A 19 3.13 23.16 11.30
CA THR A 19 4.45 22.51 11.18
C THR A 19 4.54 21.19 11.93
N GLU A 20 3.95 21.06 13.12
CA GLU A 20 3.98 19.82 13.90
C GLU A 20 3.17 18.70 13.24
N TYR A 21 2.00 19.02 12.69
CA TYR A 21 1.18 18.08 11.94
C TYR A 21 1.87 17.64 10.64
N GLN A 22 2.47 18.57 9.91
CA GLN A 22 3.22 18.25 8.69
C GLN A 22 4.42 17.35 8.97
N VAL A 23 5.15 17.59 10.06
CA VAL A 23 6.30 16.75 10.47
C VAL A 23 5.82 15.33 10.77
N VAL A 24 4.78 15.16 11.60
CA VAL A 24 4.24 13.83 11.94
C VAL A 24 3.71 13.09 10.71
N TYR A 25 3.01 13.80 9.82
CA TYR A 25 2.51 13.20 8.57
C TYR A 25 3.66 12.72 7.67
N ASN A 26 4.66 13.57 7.45
CA ASN A 26 5.82 13.25 6.63
C ASN A 26 6.63 12.09 7.22
N GLU A 27 6.79 12.04 8.54
CA GLU A 27 7.46 10.91 9.21
C GLU A 27 6.71 9.59 9.02
N ARG A 28 5.38 9.59 9.13
CA ARG A 28 4.54 8.41 8.87
C ARG A 28 4.63 7.96 7.41
N ALA A 29 4.52 8.90 6.47
CA ALA A 29 4.66 8.61 5.04
C ALA A 29 6.06 8.05 4.70
N ALA A 30 7.12 8.61 5.31
CA ALA A 30 8.48 8.12 5.14
C ALA A 30 8.71 6.74 5.76
N ALA A 31 8.03 6.41 6.87
CA ALA A 31 8.08 5.07 7.47
C ALA A 31 7.41 4.03 6.55
N ILE A 32 6.22 4.32 6.04
CA ILE A 32 5.52 3.44 5.09
C ILE A 32 6.34 3.25 3.81
N SER A 33 6.92 4.33 3.27
CA SER A 33 7.77 4.28 2.08
C SER A 33 8.99 3.38 2.28
N ARG A 34 9.63 3.44 3.46
CA ARG A 34 10.76 2.57 3.81
C ARG A 34 10.36 1.10 3.92
N VAL A 35 9.14 0.80 4.36
CA VAL A 35 8.64 -0.57 4.45
C VAL A 35 8.30 -1.12 3.06
N LEU A 36 7.61 -0.34 2.22
CA LEU A 36 7.30 -0.73 0.85
C LEU A 36 8.55 -0.98 0.01
N ALA A 37 9.64 -0.24 0.25
CA ALA A 37 10.92 -0.41 -0.43
C ALA A 37 11.65 -1.72 -0.06
N GLN A 38 11.24 -2.41 1.00
CA GLN A 38 11.81 -3.71 1.39
C GLN A 38 11.09 -4.90 0.74
N LEU A 39 9.95 -4.68 0.09
CA LEU A 39 9.26 -5.72 -0.65
C LEU A 39 10.04 -6.11 -1.90
N GLU A 40 9.87 -7.35 -2.35
CA GLU A 40 10.34 -7.73 -3.67
C GLU A 40 9.76 -6.80 -4.74
N PRO A 41 10.52 -6.42 -5.79
CA PRO A 41 10.07 -5.46 -6.79
C PRO A 41 8.72 -5.81 -7.42
N ILE A 42 8.46 -7.10 -7.63
CA ILE A 42 7.19 -7.57 -8.19
C ILE A 42 6.01 -7.36 -7.23
N HIS A 43 6.23 -7.52 -5.92
CA HIS A 43 5.20 -7.28 -4.91
C HIS A 43 4.91 -5.77 -4.80
N GLN A 44 5.94 -4.94 -4.76
CA GLN A 44 5.78 -3.48 -4.75
C GLN A 44 5.00 -3.01 -5.99
N GLN A 45 5.37 -3.48 -7.18
CA GLN A 45 4.73 -3.11 -8.44
C GLN A 45 3.25 -3.51 -8.46
N VAL A 46 2.92 -4.72 -8.01
CA VAL A 46 1.51 -5.16 -7.89
C VAL A 46 0.74 -4.25 -6.93
N LEU A 47 1.29 -3.93 -5.76
CA LEU A 47 0.60 -3.06 -4.80
C LEU A 47 0.40 -1.64 -5.33
N THR A 48 1.42 -1.07 -5.98
CA THR A 48 1.33 0.27 -6.59
C THR A 48 0.22 0.32 -7.63
N LEU A 49 0.22 -0.60 -8.60
CA LEU A 49 -0.79 -0.61 -9.66
C LEU A 49 -2.21 -0.85 -9.09
N ARG A 50 -2.33 -1.72 -8.08
CA ARG A 50 -3.62 -2.12 -7.51
C ARG A 50 -4.26 -1.10 -6.59
N PHE A 51 -3.47 -0.42 -5.77
CA PHE A 51 -3.99 0.41 -4.68
C PHE A 51 -3.68 1.89 -4.87
N ILE A 52 -2.56 2.23 -5.50
CA ILE A 52 -2.20 3.64 -5.77
C ILE A 52 -2.79 4.09 -7.10
N ASN A 53 -2.67 3.26 -8.14
CA ASN A 53 -3.23 3.57 -9.46
C ASN A 53 -4.66 3.06 -9.67
N GLY A 54 -5.20 2.26 -8.73
CA GLY A 54 -6.58 1.77 -8.77
C GLY A 54 -6.89 0.80 -9.91
N LEU A 55 -5.88 0.17 -10.53
CA LEU A 55 -6.09 -0.76 -11.63
C LEU A 55 -6.76 -2.06 -11.16
N SER A 56 -7.56 -2.68 -12.03
CA SER A 56 -8.10 -4.02 -11.84
C SER A 56 -7.04 -5.12 -11.99
N HIS A 57 -7.41 -6.38 -11.75
CA HIS A 57 -6.44 -7.49 -11.78
C HIS A 57 -6.06 -7.76 -13.23
N ALA A 58 -7.02 -7.65 -14.14
CA ALA A 58 -6.83 -7.80 -15.57
C ALA A 58 -5.94 -6.69 -16.13
N GLU A 59 -6.17 -5.41 -15.77
CA GLU A 59 -5.34 -4.29 -16.22
C GLU A 59 -3.91 -4.40 -15.66
N THR A 60 -3.77 -4.75 -14.37
CA THR A 60 -2.45 -5.00 -13.76
C THR A 60 -1.73 -6.16 -14.46
N ALA A 61 -2.45 -7.22 -14.82
CA ALA A 61 -1.90 -8.37 -15.54
C ALA A 61 -1.39 -7.98 -16.93
N GLN A 62 -2.12 -7.10 -17.64
CA GLN A 62 -1.68 -6.56 -18.92
C GLN A 62 -0.42 -5.70 -18.77
N VAL A 63 -0.34 -4.84 -17.76
CA VAL A 63 0.84 -4.00 -17.50
C VAL A 63 2.08 -4.83 -17.14
N ILE A 64 1.92 -5.85 -16.31
CA ILE A 64 3.03 -6.70 -15.83
C ILE A 64 3.38 -7.80 -16.85
N GLY A 65 2.50 -8.12 -17.81
CA GLY A 65 2.70 -9.20 -18.78
C GLY A 65 2.54 -10.60 -18.16
N ARG A 66 1.56 -10.77 -17.26
CA ARG A 66 1.25 -12.03 -16.57
C ARG A 66 -0.23 -12.38 -16.70
N MET A 67 -0.63 -13.57 -16.24
CA MET A 67 -2.04 -13.94 -16.17
C MET A 67 -2.74 -13.25 -14.99
N GLU A 68 -4.03 -12.93 -15.14
CA GLU A 68 -4.83 -12.33 -14.06
C GLU A 68 -4.80 -13.19 -12.76
N GLY A 69 -4.88 -14.51 -12.90
CA GLY A 69 -4.75 -15.43 -11.76
C GLY A 69 -3.42 -15.30 -11.03
N THR A 70 -2.32 -15.09 -11.77
CA THR A 70 -0.99 -14.85 -11.19
C THR A 70 -0.96 -13.54 -10.40
N ILE A 71 -1.62 -12.48 -10.89
CA ILE A 71 -1.71 -11.20 -10.15
C ILE A 71 -2.46 -11.36 -8.83
N ARG A 72 -3.54 -12.16 -8.79
CA ARG A 72 -4.27 -12.42 -7.53
C ARG A 72 -3.38 -13.09 -6.48
N VAL A 73 -2.56 -14.06 -6.91
CA VAL A 73 -1.60 -14.74 -6.02
C VAL A 73 -0.50 -13.78 -5.57
N LEU A 74 0.08 -13.01 -6.51
CA LEU A 74 1.12 -12.02 -6.19
C LEU A 74 0.60 -10.94 -5.24
N GLN A 75 -0.62 -10.44 -5.43
CA GLN A 75 -1.23 -9.46 -4.55
C GLN A 75 -1.39 -10.01 -3.13
N HIS A 76 -1.88 -11.25 -2.99
CA HIS A 76 -1.98 -11.88 -1.67
C HIS A 76 -0.61 -11.99 -1.00
N ARG A 77 0.40 -12.50 -1.71
CA ARG A 77 1.77 -12.63 -1.19
C ARG A 77 2.38 -11.28 -0.83
N ALA A 78 2.16 -10.26 -1.66
CA ALA A 78 2.62 -8.90 -1.40
C ALA A 78 2.00 -8.30 -0.13
N LEU A 79 0.70 -8.49 0.09
CA LEU A 79 0.01 -8.01 1.30
C LEU A 79 0.48 -8.75 2.56
N VAL A 80 0.73 -10.06 2.47
CA VAL A 80 1.30 -10.84 3.58
C VAL A 80 2.71 -10.34 3.90
N ALA A 81 3.58 -10.21 2.90
CA ALA A 81 4.93 -9.70 3.09
C ALA A 81 4.94 -8.29 3.68
N LEU A 82 4.05 -7.40 3.20
CA LEU A 82 3.90 -6.05 3.75
C LEU A 82 3.50 -6.08 5.22
N ARG A 83 2.53 -6.93 5.59
CA ARG A 83 2.12 -7.10 6.98
C ARG A 83 3.27 -7.59 7.86
N THR A 84 4.00 -8.60 7.41
CA THR A 84 5.17 -9.14 8.12
C THR A 84 6.20 -8.05 8.44
N LEU A 85 6.50 -7.19 7.46
CA LEU A 85 7.43 -6.07 7.65
C LEU A 85 6.87 -5.00 8.61
N LEU A 86 5.57 -4.73 8.57
CA LEU A 86 4.93 -3.76 9.47
C LEU A 86 4.83 -4.26 10.92
N ASP A 87 4.55 -5.56 11.10
CA ASP A 87 4.42 -6.18 12.42
C ASP A 87 5.80 -6.41 13.10
N GLY A 88 6.92 -6.07 12.43
CA GLY A 88 8.28 -6.22 12.94
C GLY A 88 8.68 -7.68 13.19
N LYS A 89 7.86 -8.63 12.74
CA LYS A 89 8.15 -10.06 12.82
C LYS A 89 8.76 -10.48 11.50
N VAL A 90 10.04 -10.85 11.51
CA VAL A 90 10.63 -11.68 10.45
C VAL A 90 9.89 -13.02 10.53
N GLY A 91 8.85 -13.19 9.71
CA GLY A 91 8.01 -14.37 9.71
C GLY A 91 8.39 -15.26 8.54
N ASP A 92 9.08 -16.35 8.85
CA ASP A 92 9.18 -17.53 8.00
C ASP A 92 7.78 -17.96 7.56
N TYR A 93 7.54 -17.95 6.25
CA TYR A 93 6.38 -18.57 5.63
C TYR A 93 6.90 -19.39 4.44
N GLU A 94 7.25 -20.64 4.72
CA GLU A 94 7.44 -21.70 3.71
C GLU A 94 6.14 -22.01 2.96
#